data_AF-A0A4Z2E3B3-F1
#
_entry.id   AF-A0A4Z2E3B3-F1
#
_cell.length_a   1.000
_cell.length_b   1.000
_cell.length_c   1.000
_cell.angle_alpha   90.00
_cell.angle_beta   90.00
_cell.angle_gamma   90.00
#
_symmetry.space_group_name_H-M   'P 1'
#
loop_
_entity.id
_entity.type
_entity.pdbx_description
1 polymer ?
#
loop_
_entity_poly.entity_id
_entity_poly.type
_entity_poly.pdbx_seq_one_letter_code
_entity_poly.pdbx_strand_id
1 'polypeptide(L)'
;MSFSEFSRNYNRVEVCTLTPDTIDDDSVKHWSVSKFDGSWRRGSTAGGCRNNPYTFWMNPQFVIRLEEEDDDPGDGEVGCSFVVGLIQKNRRKLRKQGEDMHTVGFAIYEVRTGPRETSRGSAPGNFTRFCPR
;
A
#
# COMPACT_ATOMS: atom_id res chain seq x y z
N MET A 1 -12.84 23.67 23.63
CA MET A 1 -11.63 24.12 22.91
C MET A 1 -12.06 24.55 21.52
N SER A 2 -11.62 25.71 21.06
CA SER A 2 -11.85 26.11 19.66
C SER A 2 -10.88 25.38 18.72
N PHE A 3 -11.22 25.25 17.44
CA PHE A 3 -10.31 24.66 16.45
C PHE A 3 -8.96 25.39 16.37
N SER A 4 -8.98 26.71 16.58
CA SER A 4 -7.76 27.54 16.65
C SER A 4 -6.85 27.13 17.81
N GLU A 5 -7.42 26.91 19.00
CA GLU A 5 -6.65 26.39 20.14
C GLU A 5 -6.17 24.96 19.90
N PHE A 6 -6.99 24.13 19.26
CA PHE A 6 -6.60 22.75 18.93
C PHE A 6 -5.36 22.75 18.01
N SER A 7 -5.43 23.51 16.91
CA SER A 7 -4.35 23.62 15.93
C SER A 7 -3.07 24.23 16.52
N ARG A 8 -3.19 25.07 17.56
CA ARG A 8 -2.02 25.63 18.26
C ARG A 8 -1.35 24.64 19.20
N ASN A 9 -2.11 23.75 19.83
CA ASN A 9 -1.61 22.87 20.89
C ASN A 9 -1.31 21.44 20.41
N TYR A 10 -1.89 21.00 19.30
CA TYR A 10 -1.74 19.67 18.75
C TYR A 10 -1.18 19.72 17.33
N ASN A 11 -0.26 18.81 17.03
CA ASN A 11 0.42 18.71 15.73
C ASN A 11 0.09 17.42 14.97
N ARG A 12 -0.57 16.44 15.62
CA ARG A 12 -0.90 15.16 15.04
C ARG A 12 -2.23 14.64 15.57
N VAL A 13 -3.05 14.18 14.64
CA VAL A 13 -4.31 13.49 14.90
C VAL A 13 -4.20 12.11 14.27
N GLU A 14 -4.51 11.08 15.04
CA GLU A 14 -4.58 9.71 14.55
C GLU A 14 -6.02 9.25 14.69
N VAL A 15 -6.63 8.88 13.57
CA VAL A 15 -8.01 8.38 13.53
C VAL A 15 -7.96 6.92 13.07
N CYS A 16 -8.63 6.04 13.81
CA CYS A 16 -8.72 4.63 13.49
C CYS A 16 -10.18 4.29 13.17
N THR A 17 -10.47 4.00 11.90
CA THR A 17 -11.77 3.52 11.45
C THR A 17 -11.81 1.99 11.48
N LEU A 18 -13.01 1.43 11.65
CA LEU A 18 -13.22 -0.03 11.59
C LEU A 18 -13.29 -0.53 10.14
N THR A 19 -13.68 0.35 9.22
CA THR A 19 -13.75 0.10 7.78
C THR A 19 -12.79 1.03 7.04
N PRO A 20 -12.33 0.68 5.83
CA PRO A 20 -11.48 1.54 5.00
C PRO A 20 -12.19 2.76 4.43
N ASP A 21 -13.47 2.98 4.78
CA ASP A 21 -14.28 4.08 4.28
C ASP A 21 -13.71 5.44 4.67
N THR A 22 -13.88 6.41 3.77
CA THR A 22 -13.56 7.81 4.03
C THR A 22 -14.55 8.39 5.03
N ILE A 23 -14.06 9.17 6.00
CA ILE A 23 -14.87 9.76 7.08
C ILE A 23 -15.88 10.80 6.56
N ASP A 24 -15.73 11.24 5.31
CA ASP A 24 -16.50 12.34 4.70
C ASP A 24 -17.77 11.86 3.97
N ASP A 25 -17.96 10.55 3.84
CA ASP A 25 -19.12 9.97 3.16
C ASP A 25 -19.89 9.04 4.11
N ASP A 26 -21.21 9.24 4.20
CA ASP A 26 -22.13 8.39 4.97
C ASP A 26 -22.47 7.09 4.22
N SER A 27 -22.04 6.96 2.96
CA SER A 27 -22.19 5.72 2.19
C SER A 27 -21.23 4.63 2.70
N VAL A 28 -21.77 3.43 2.91
CA VAL A 28 -20.97 2.26 3.30
C VAL A 28 -20.47 1.59 2.02
N LYS A 29 -19.16 1.65 1.74
CA LYS A 29 -18.55 0.92 0.62
C LYS A 29 -18.22 -0.51 1.07
N HIS A 30 -18.46 -1.48 0.19
CA HIS A 30 -18.11 -2.88 0.46
C HIS A 30 -16.67 -3.16 0.02
N TRP A 31 -15.78 -3.41 0.99
CA TRP A 31 -14.36 -3.65 0.71
C TRP A 31 -14.03 -5.14 0.64
N SER A 32 -13.35 -5.54 -0.44
CA SER A 32 -12.68 -6.84 -0.52
C SER A 32 -11.29 -6.76 0.11
N VAL A 33 -11.02 -7.59 1.12
CA VAL A 33 -9.75 -7.56 1.86
C VAL A 33 -8.92 -8.80 1.52
N SER A 34 -7.73 -8.57 0.96
CA SER A 34 -6.71 -9.59 0.76
C SER A 34 -5.52 -9.34 1.69
N LYS A 35 -5.11 -10.37 2.44
CA LYS A 35 -3.99 -10.29 3.39
C LYS A 35 -2.88 -11.25 3.00
N PHE A 36 -1.67 -10.72 2.95
CA PHE A 36 -0.47 -11.49 2.69
C PHE A 36 0.54 -11.33 3.81
N ASP A 37 1.24 -12.42 4.14
CA ASP A 37 2.28 -12.44 5.14
C ASP A 37 3.61 -12.83 4.51
N GLY A 38 4.69 -12.14 4.89
CA GLY A 38 6.03 -12.35 4.32
C GLY A 38 7.14 -12.07 5.33
N SER A 39 8.39 -12.28 4.90
CA SER A 39 9.57 -11.98 5.70
C SER A 39 10.74 -11.50 4.85
N TRP A 40 11.55 -10.61 5.42
CA TRP A 40 12.79 -10.14 4.82
C TRP A 40 13.97 -10.75 5.56
N ARG A 41 14.76 -11.53 4.81
CA ARG A 41 15.91 -12.26 5.33
C ARG A 41 17.18 -11.77 4.64
N ARG A 42 18.21 -11.46 5.43
CA ARG A 42 19.51 -11.03 4.93
C ARG A 42 20.10 -12.11 4.02
N GLY A 43 20.61 -11.70 2.86
CA GLY A 43 21.21 -12.60 1.87
C GLY A 43 20.20 -13.30 0.95
N SER A 44 18.90 -13.06 1.12
CA SER A 44 17.88 -13.55 0.19
C SER A 44 16.86 -12.44 -0.12
N THR A 45 15.80 -12.33 0.67
CA THR A 45 14.66 -11.46 0.34
C THR A 45 14.83 -10.00 0.78
N ALA A 46 15.80 -9.67 1.63
CA ALA A 46 16.05 -8.31 2.10
C ALA A 46 16.77 -7.46 1.03
N GLY A 47 16.04 -7.08 -0.02
CA GLY A 47 16.58 -6.37 -1.19
C GLY A 47 16.77 -4.86 -1.01
N GLY A 48 16.26 -4.29 0.07
CA GLY A 48 16.32 -2.84 0.34
C GLY A 48 15.34 -2.03 -0.51
N CYS A 49 15.63 -0.74 -0.67
CA CYS A 49 14.76 0.23 -1.35
C CYS A 49 15.09 0.41 -2.83
N ARG A 50 14.30 1.23 -3.56
CA ARG A 50 14.51 1.50 -4.99
C ARG A 50 15.89 2.07 -5.32
N ASN A 51 16.55 2.70 -4.34
CA ASN A 51 17.90 3.24 -4.44
C ASN A 51 18.99 2.14 -4.48
N ASN A 52 18.62 0.87 -4.24
CA ASN A 52 19.51 -0.28 -4.31
C ASN A 52 19.11 -1.18 -5.50
N PRO A 53 19.33 -0.74 -6.76
CA PRO A 53 18.77 -1.39 -7.95
C PRO A 53 19.22 -2.85 -8.12
N TYR A 54 20.43 -3.19 -7.70
CA TYR A 54 21.00 -4.54 -7.83
C TYR A 54 20.32 -5.58 -6.93
N THR A 55 19.71 -5.15 -5.84
CA THR A 55 19.11 -6.04 -4.82
C THR A 55 17.61 -5.87 -4.69
N PHE A 56 17.07 -4.73 -5.14
CA PHE A 56 15.67 -4.37 -4.97
C PHE A 56 14.68 -5.39 -5.54
N TRP A 57 15.05 -6.09 -6.61
CA TRP A 57 14.21 -7.11 -7.25
C TRP A 57 14.07 -8.40 -6.42
N MET A 58 14.94 -8.63 -5.45
CA MET A 58 14.88 -9.81 -4.57
C MET A 58 13.80 -9.70 -3.49
N ASN A 59 13.21 -8.52 -3.28
CA ASN A 59 12.11 -8.36 -2.35
C ASN A 59 10.89 -9.20 -2.78
N PRO A 60 10.05 -9.65 -1.81
CA PRO A 60 8.77 -10.27 -2.11
C PRO A 60 7.89 -9.36 -2.96
N GLN A 61 7.09 -10.00 -3.80
CA GLN A 61 6.51 -9.42 -4.99
C GLN A 61 5.07 -9.93 -5.09
N PHE A 62 4.09 -9.02 -5.12
CA PHE A 62 2.67 -9.37 -5.06
C PHE A 62 1.89 -8.72 -6.21
N VAL A 63 0.96 -9.48 -6.77
CA VAL A 63 0.13 -9.06 -7.90
C VAL A 63 -1.23 -8.65 -7.37
N ILE A 64 -1.71 -7.48 -7.81
CA ILE A 64 -3.05 -6.99 -7.53
C ILE A 64 -3.75 -6.85 -8.88
N ARG A 65 -4.92 -7.49 -9.00
CA ARG A 65 -5.78 -7.36 -10.18
C ARG A 65 -6.94 -6.44 -9.80
N LEU A 66 -7.08 -5.35 -10.55
CA LEU A 66 -8.19 -4.43 -10.47
C LEU A 66 -9.06 -4.74 -11.69
N GLU A 67 -10.27 -5.23 -11.47
CA GLU A 67 -11.17 -5.70 -12.54
C GLU A 67 -12.40 -4.83 -12.71
N GLU A 68 -12.98 -4.35 -11.60
CA GLU A 68 -14.21 -3.56 -11.58
C GLU A 68 -13.89 -2.09 -11.26
N GLU A 69 -14.35 -1.18 -12.13
CA GLU A 69 -14.29 0.27 -11.92
C GLU A 69 -15.25 0.68 -10.79
N ASP A 70 -14.91 1.74 -10.07
CA ASP A 70 -15.74 2.27 -8.99
C ASP A 70 -17.01 2.91 -9.57
N ASP A 71 -18.18 2.58 -9.01
CA ASP A 71 -19.47 3.18 -9.36
C ASP A 71 -19.66 4.57 -8.68
N ASP A 72 -18.65 5.46 -8.75
CA ASP A 72 -18.71 6.79 -8.12
C ASP A 72 -18.90 7.90 -9.18
N PRO A 73 -20.14 8.37 -9.44
CA PRO A 73 -20.39 9.36 -10.47
C PRO A 73 -19.90 10.78 -10.12
N GLY A 74 -19.32 10.98 -8.93
CA GLY A 74 -18.97 12.28 -8.37
C GLY A 74 -17.53 12.76 -8.58
N ASP A 75 -16.59 11.89 -8.95
CA ASP A 75 -15.16 12.22 -9.03
C ASP A 75 -14.68 12.56 -10.46
N GLY A 76 -15.44 12.18 -11.48
CA GLY A 76 -15.08 12.39 -12.88
C GLY A 76 -13.88 11.55 -13.36
N GLU A 77 -13.43 10.60 -12.55
CA GLU A 77 -12.32 9.69 -12.86
C GLU A 77 -12.83 8.26 -12.97
N VAL A 78 -12.67 7.67 -14.16
CA VAL A 78 -12.99 6.26 -14.36
C VAL A 78 -11.79 5.42 -13.89
N GLY A 79 -11.92 4.73 -12.76
CA GLY A 79 -10.84 3.96 -12.17
C GLY A 79 -11.29 3.02 -11.04
N CYS A 80 -10.33 2.28 -10.47
CA CYS A 80 -10.56 1.40 -9.32
C CYS A 80 -9.77 1.91 -8.11
N SER A 81 -10.43 2.13 -6.98
CA SER A 81 -9.80 2.55 -5.73
C SER A 81 -9.41 1.36 -4.88
N PHE A 82 -8.19 1.38 -4.33
CA PHE A 82 -7.73 0.36 -3.40
C PHE A 82 -6.78 0.92 -2.35
N VAL A 83 -6.75 0.30 -1.18
CA VAL A 83 -5.89 0.69 -0.05
C VAL A 83 -4.85 -0.40 0.22
N VAL A 84 -3.58 0.00 0.32
CA VAL A 84 -2.48 -0.90 0.68
C VAL A 84 -1.91 -0.54 2.05
N GLY A 85 -2.03 -1.46 3.00
CA GLY A 85 -1.41 -1.37 4.32
C GLY A 85 -0.20 -2.30 4.44
N LEU A 86 0.98 -1.75 4.77
CA LEU A 86 2.17 -2.54 5.10
C LEU A 86 2.49 -2.45 6.60
N ILE A 87 2.49 -3.59 7.30
CA ILE A 87 2.67 -3.64 8.76
C ILE A 87 3.83 -4.56 9.13
N GLN A 88 4.78 -4.04 9.92
CA GLN A 88 5.89 -4.82 10.48
C GLN A 88 5.47 -5.54 11.78
N LYS A 89 5.73 -6.85 11.86
CA LYS A 89 5.35 -7.68 13.01
C LYS A 89 6.45 -7.75 14.07
N ASN A 90 6.06 -7.87 15.35
CA ASN A 90 6.92 -8.23 16.48
C ASN A 90 8.14 -7.33 16.79
N ARG A 91 8.33 -6.18 16.14
CA ARG A 91 9.50 -5.30 16.40
C ARG A 91 9.56 -4.74 17.81
N ARG A 92 8.41 -4.48 18.46
CA ARG A 92 8.38 -4.02 19.86
C ARG A 92 9.09 -4.98 20.82
N LYS A 93 9.10 -6.30 20.54
CA LYS A 93 9.79 -7.30 21.37
C LYS A 93 11.31 -7.20 21.25
N LEU A 94 11.81 -6.72 20.11
CA LEU A 94 13.23 -6.61 19.80
C LEU A 94 13.86 -5.31 20.35
N ARG A 95 13.05 -4.37 20.85
CA ARG A 95 13.55 -3.14 21.50
C ARG A 95 14.49 -3.42 22.67
N LYS A 96 14.26 -4.49 23.43
CA LYS A 96 15.15 -4.91 24.52
C LYS A 96 16.56 -5.32 24.03
N GLN A 97 16.70 -5.62 22.75
CA GLN A 97 17.95 -5.98 22.08
C GLN A 97 18.56 -4.80 21.30
N GLY A 98 18.02 -3.58 21.46
CA GLY A 98 18.49 -2.38 20.77
C GLY A 98 17.90 -2.17 19.36
N GLU A 99 16.95 -3.01 18.95
CA GLU A 99 16.35 -2.99 17.61
C GLU A 99 15.01 -2.24 17.61
N ASP A 100 14.85 -1.19 16.79
CA ASP A 100 13.61 -0.41 16.69
C ASP A 100 12.81 -0.66 15.40
N MET A 101 11.74 0.07 15.12
CA MET A 101 10.98 -0.07 13.88
C MET A 101 11.86 0.15 12.64
N HIS A 102 11.77 -0.77 11.68
CA HIS A 102 12.34 -0.58 10.36
C HIS A 102 11.61 0.57 9.67
N THR A 103 12.33 1.35 8.87
CA THR A 103 11.66 2.24 7.92
C THR A 103 11.09 1.34 6.83
N VAL A 104 9.79 1.36 6.56
CA VAL A 104 9.18 0.46 5.57
C VAL A 104 8.35 1.25 4.58
N GLY A 105 8.24 0.73 3.36
CA GLY A 105 7.43 1.31 2.30
C GLY A 105 7.23 0.30 1.17
N PHE A 106 6.59 0.73 0.09
CA PHE A 106 6.38 -0.08 -1.10
C PHE A 106 6.33 0.81 -2.35
N ALA A 107 6.49 0.19 -3.51
CA ALA A 107 6.33 0.81 -4.82
C ALA A 107 5.35 -0.03 -5.64
N ILE A 108 4.50 0.63 -6.42
CA ILE A 108 3.53 -0.01 -7.31
C ILE A 108 3.96 0.26 -8.75
N TYR A 109 3.90 -0.76 -9.59
CA TYR A 109 4.29 -0.75 -11.00
C TYR A 109 3.18 -1.36 -11.83
N GLU A 110 2.82 -0.74 -12.94
CA GLU A 110 1.90 -1.32 -13.91
C GLU A 110 2.57 -2.49 -14.65
N VAL A 111 1.84 -3.59 -14.86
CA VAL A 111 2.31 -4.73 -15.67
C VAL A 111 1.71 -4.59 -17.05
N ARG A 112 2.57 -4.52 -18.07
CA ARG A 112 2.09 -4.60 -19.46
C ARG A 112 1.80 -6.05 -19.81
N THR A 113 0.52 -6.44 -19.81
CA THR A 113 0.08 -7.68 -20.46
C THR A 113 -0.30 -7.39 -21.91
N GLY A 114 0.68 -7.50 -22.82
CA GLY A 114 0.39 -7.50 -24.25
C GLY A 114 0.82 -8.83 -24.87
N PRO A 115 0.02 -9.46 -25.75
CA PRO A 115 0.62 -10.16 -26.87
C PRO A 115 1.26 -9.11 -27.78
N ARG A 116 2.36 -9.44 -28.44
CA ARG A 116 2.75 -8.69 -29.65
C ARG A 116 1.64 -8.92 -30.67
N GLU A 117 0.60 -8.09 -30.70
CA GLU A 117 -0.10 -7.59 -31.90
C GLU A 117 -1.40 -6.83 -31.58
N THR A 118 -1.77 -6.04 -32.59
CA THR A 118 -2.74 -4.97 -32.69
C THR A 118 -4.17 -5.24 -32.23
N SER A 119 -4.80 -4.16 -31.75
CA SER A 119 -6.24 -3.83 -31.74
C SER A 119 -7.07 -4.13 -30.47
N ARG A 120 -7.51 -3.01 -29.86
CA ARG A 120 -8.71 -2.75 -29.03
C ARG A 120 -8.95 -3.64 -27.81
N GLY A 121 -8.74 -3.03 -26.64
CA GLY A 121 -9.13 -3.51 -25.31
C GLY A 121 -7.91 -3.63 -24.40
N SER A 122 -7.61 -2.59 -23.64
CA SER A 122 -6.50 -2.59 -22.67
C SER A 122 -6.69 -3.71 -21.65
N ALA A 123 -5.76 -4.64 -21.61
CA ALA A 123 -5.70 -5.76 -20.66
C ALA A 123 -4.77 -5.42 -19.47
N PRO A 124 -4.89 -6.16 -18.35
CA PRO A 124 -4.75 -5.64 -17.00
C PRO A 124 -3.33 -5.77 -16.45
N GLY A 125 -2.95 -4.93 -15.50
CA GLY A 125 -1.76 -5.27 -14.73
C GLY A 125 -1.32 -4.28 -13.69
N ASN A 126 -1.18 -4.73 -12.46
CA ASN A 126 -0.40 -4.04 -11.45
C ASN A 126 0.40 -5.02 -10.58
N PHE A 127 1.68 -4.69 -10.38
CA PHE A 127 2.67 -5.36 -9.57
C PHE A 127 3.07 -4.43 -8.43
N THR A 128 3.15 -4.95 -7.22
CA THR A 128 3.69 -4.20 -6.09
C THR A 128 5.03 -4.79 -5.68
N ARG A 129 6.06 -3.93 -5.58
CA ARG A 129 7.38 -4.29 -5.08
C ARG A 129 7.58 -3.62 -3.72
N PHE A 130 7.76 -4.44 -2.71
CA PHE A 130 7.87 -3.97 -1.33
C PHE A 130 9.30 -3.56 -0.98
N CYS A 131 9.44 -2.53 -0.15
CA CYS A 131 10.69 -1.94 0.30
C CYS A 131 10.75 -1.98 1.83
N PRO A 132 11.36 -3.00 2.45
CA PRO A 132 11.84 -2.87 3.82
C PRO A 132 13.14 -2.06 3.82
N ARG A 133 13.36 -1.24 4.84
CA ARG A 133 14.66 -0.65 5.17
C ARG A 133 15.16 -1.29 6.46
#